data_AF-A0A931GUB9-F1
#
_entry.id   AF-A0A931GUB9-F1
#
_cell.length_a   1.000
_cell.length_b   1.000
_cell.length_c   1.000
_cell.angle_alpha   90.00
_cell.angle_beta   90.00
_cell.angle_gamma   90.00
#
_symmetry.space_group_name_H-M   'P 1'
#
loop_
_entity.id
_entity.type
_entity.pdbx_description
1 polymer ?
#
loop_
_entity_poly.entity_id
_entity_poly.type
_entity_poly.pdbx_seq_one_letter_code
_entity_poly.pdbx_strand_id
1 'polypeptide(L)'
;MVRFLAAIALCAAVPALGACAAETAAPGIEPMFADVEPESSDTSPDISAEQQRAFFVRASDGTEPSSPQCDGRGVLILASVQLWADEVPDRLARELAADPRAEFTYPGQCRSLRDRDNGDPIYPVYIDFGNDIDALCDAAASHPGGTTRLLRNVYDDVMPC
;
A
#
# COMPACT_ATOMS: atom_id res chain seq x y z
N MET A 1 34.36 38.22 38.46
CA MET A 1 34.80 39.58 38.06
C MET A 1 34.70 39.67 36.54
N VAL A 2 34.00 40.71 36.02
CA VAL A 2 33.98 41.26 34.64
C VAL A 2 33.37 40.34 33.55
N ARG A 3 32.15 40.53 33.01
CA ARG A 3 31.47 41.62 32.24
C ARG A 3 31.82 41.71 30.72
N PHE A 4 30.77 42.02 29.94
CA PHE A 4 30.64 42.59 28.57
C PHE A 4 30.54 41.61 27.39
N LEU A 5 29.41 41.49 26.65
CA LEU A 5 28.62 42.40 25.77
C LEU A 5 29.21 42.65 24.36
N ALA A 6 28.45 42.17 23.36
CA ALA A 6 28.05 42.77 22.07
C ALA A 6 29.11 43.26 21.04
N ALA A 7 28.83 42.95 19.76
CA ALA A 7 28.81 43.96 18.69
C ALA A 7 28.08 43.43 17.44
N ILE A 8 26.98 44.10 17.09
CA ILE A 8 26.31 44.11 15.80
C ILE A 8 27.14 44.97 14.84
N ALA A 9 27.27 44.58 13.56
CA ALA A 9 27.67 45.49 12.50
C ALA A 9 26.67 45.41 11.34
N LEU A 10 26.01 46.55 11.12
CA LEU A 10 25.03 46.90 10.11
C LEU A 10 25.74 47.72 9.02
N CYS A 11 25.41 47.50 7.74
CA CYS A 11 25.46 48.47 6.63
C CYS A 11 25.05 47.70 5.35
N ALA A 12 23.86 47.83 4.76
CA ALA A 12 23.14 48.99 4.20
C ALA A 12 23.76 49.61 2.92
N ALA A 13 22.92 49.63 1.86
CA ALA A 13 22.68 50.68 0.84
C ALA A 13 23.13 50.40 -0.63
N VAL A 14 22.24 50.16 -1.64
CA VAL A 14 21.32 51.07 -2.43
C VAL A 14 21.92 51.34 -3.86
N PRO A 15 21.26 51.78 -4.99
CA PRO A 15 19.83 52.06 -5.40
C PRO A 15 19.35 51.57 -6.83
N ALA A 16 18.05 51.84 -7.12
CA ALA A 16 17.43 52.36 -8.38
C ALA A 16 17.18 51.40 -9.58
N LEU A 17 16.02 51.33 -10.27
CA LEU A 17 14.88 52.26 -10.52
C LEU A 17 13.63 51.46 -10.98
N GLY A 18 12.43 51.95 -10.65
CA GLY A 18 11.17 51.50 -11.29
C GLY A 18 9.93 51.79 -10.44
N ALA A 19 9.46 53.04 -10.47
CA ALA A 19 8.27 53.53 -9.76
C ALA A 19 6.97 53.25 -10.54
N CYS A 20 5.83 53.05 -9.84
CA CYS A 20 4.74 54.05 -9.78
C CYS A 20 3.44 53.51 -9.13
N ALA A 21 2.77 54.46 -8.46
CA ALA A 21 1.34 54.59 -8.19
C ALA A 21 0.70 53.77 -7.06
N ALA A 22 0.45 54.47 -5.95
CA ALA A 22 -0.68 54.24 -5.06
C ALA A 22 -1.94 54.87 -5.68
N GLU A 23 -3.12 54.25 -5.53
CA GLU A 23 -4.35 55.03 -5.31
C GLU A 23 -5.53 54.18 -4.75
N THR A 24 -6.06 54.67 -3.63
CA THR A 24 -7.49 54.73 -3.18
C THR A 24 -8.36 53.47 -2.95
N ALA A 25 -8.59 53.22 -1.64
CA ALA A 25 -9.85 52.98 -0.91
C ALA A 25 -11.01 52.13 -1.48
N ALA A 26 -11.41 51.12 -0.70
CA ALA A 26 -12.83 50.81 -0.40
C ALA A 26 -12.94 49.92 0.86
N PRO A 27 -14.06 49.95 1.61
CA PRO A 27 -14.15 49.52 3.00
C PRO A 27 -14.63 48.07 3.18
N GLY A 28 -14.29 47.52 4.35
CA GLY A 28 -15.11 46.56 5.10
C GLY A 28 -15.56 45.29 4.37
N ILE A 29 -14.74 44.25 4.44
CA ILE A 29 -15.24 42.87 4.49
C ILE A 29 -14.55 42.23 5.69
N GLU A 30 -15.27 42.13 6.81
CA GLU A 30 -14.84 41.29 7.92
C GLU A 30 -14.75 39.83 7.43
N PRO A 31 -13.63 39.12 7.65
CA PRO A 31 -13.55 37.71 7.33
C PRO A 31 -14.38 36.93 8.36
N MET A 32 -15.67 36.77 8.08
CA MET A 32 -16.53 35.77 8.73
C MET A 32 -16.22 34.38 8.15
N PHE A 33 -14.99 33.94 8.36
CA PHE A 33 -14.57 32.54 8.30
C PHE A 33 -13.52 32.31 9.42
N ALA A 34 -13.81 32.81 10.61
CA ALA A 34 -13.27 32.22 11.82
C ALA A 34 -14.19 31.04 12.17
N ASP A 35 -13.59 29.91 12.55
CA ASP A 35 -14.23 28.63 12.89
C ASP A 35 -14.56 27.71 11.70
N VAL A 36 -13.59 27.48 10.82
CA VAL A 36 -13.36 26.10 10.36
C VAL A 36 -12.13 25.62 11.11
N GLU A 37 -12.38 25.07 12.30
CA GLU A 37 -11.42 24.17 12.94
C GLU A 37 -11.00 23.15 11.86
N PRO A 38 -9.71 22.92 11.62
CA PRO A 38 -9.31 21.84 10.74
C PRO A 38 -9.72 20.56 11.46
N GLU A 39 -10.93 20.06 11.18
CA GLU A 39 -11.27 18.67 11.38
C GLU A 39 -10.27 17.91 10.51
N SER A 40 -9.13 17.63 11.12
CA SER A 40 -8.14 16.70 10.66
C SER A 40 -8.89 15.38 10.65
N SER A 41 -9.55 15.11 9.52
CA SER A 41 -10.10 13.80 9.20
C SER A 41 -8.92 12.89 8.92
N ASP A 42 -8.12 12.67 9.97
CA ASP A 42 -7.22 11.55 10.14
C ASP A 42 -8.12 10.35 10.41
N THR A 43 -8.92 9.97 9.43
CA THR A 43 -9.44 8.60 9.36
C THR A 43 -8.38 7.78 8.64
N SER A 44 -7.19 7.71 9.24
CA SER A 44 -6.39 6.50 9.12
C SER A 44 -7.30 5.38 9.62
N PRO A 45 -7.55 4.31 8.84
CA PRO A 45 -8.28 3.18 9.40
C PRO A 45 -7.54 2.75 10.67
N ASP A 46 -8.29 2.59 11.76
CA ASP A 46 -7.81 2.14 13.07
C ASP A 46 -7.41 0.66 12.96
N ILE A 47 -6.39 0.40 12.13
CA ILE A 47 -5.82 -0.92 11.92
C ILE A 47 -5.00 -1.16 13.18
N SER A 48 -5.50 -2.04 14.04
CA SER A 48 -4.84 -2.37 15.31
C SER A 48 -3.36 -2.69 15.07
N ALA A 49 -2.48 -2.43 16.04
CA ALA A 49 -1.05 -2.74 15.92
C ALA A 49 -0.80 -4.24 15.58
N GLU A 50 -1.75 -5.11 15.91
CA GLU A 50 -1.79 -6.52 15.52
C GLU A 50 -2.05 -6.70 14.01
N GLN A 51 -3.04 -6.00 13.46
CA GLN A 51 -3.28 -5.94 12.01
C GLN A 51 -2.18 -5.21 11.23
N GLN A 52 -1.46 -4.26 11.84
CA GLN A 52 -0.28 -3.63 11.22
C GLN A 52 0.93 -4.59 11.19
N ARG A 53 1.10 -5.42 12.23
CA ARG A 53 2.15 -6.44 12.29
C ARG A 53 1.87 -7.62 11.37
N ALA A 54 0.61 -7.98 11.26
CA ALA A 54 0.11 -8.93 10.30
C ALA A 54 0.54 -8.63 8.87
N PHE A 55 0.50 -7.38 8.44
CA PHE A 55 0.95 -7.01 7.10
C PHE A 55 2.40 -7.39 6.80
N PHE A 56 3.23 -7.71 7.81
CA PHE A 56 4.61 -8.16 7.66
C PHE A 56 4.79 -9.58 8.23
N VAL A 57 4.14 -10.56 7.59
CA VAL A 57 4.27 -11.98 7.95
C VAL A 57 5.33 -12.67 7.09
N ARG A 58 6.14 -13.52 7.73
CA ARG A 58 6.98 -14.53 7.10
C ARG A 58 6.40 -15.91 7.37
N ALA A 59 6.56 -16.84 6.44
CA ALA A 59 6.25 -18.23 6.70
C ALA A 59 7.22 -18.81 7.75
N SER A 60 6.79 -19.82 8.51
CA SER A 60 7.60 -20.37 9.61
C SER A 60 8.82 -21.18 9.14
N ASP A 61 8.84 -21.59 7.87
CA ASP A 61 10.00 -22.16 7.18
C ASP A 61 11.07 -21.10 6.82
N GLY A 62 10.78 -19.82 7.07
CA GLY A 62 11.64 -18.69 6.76
C GLY A 62 11.39 -18.07 5.38
N THR A 63 10.43 -18.56 4.61
CA THR A 63 10.10 -18.01 3.30
C THR A 63 9.56 -16.59 3.44
N GLU A 64 10.14 -15.67 2.65
CA GLU A 64 9.71 -14.28 2.58
C GLU A 64 8.65 -14.08 1.50
N PRO A 65 7.73 -13.12 1.69
CA PRO A 65 6.73 -12.81 0.69
C PRO A 65 7.37 -12.29 -0.59
N SER A 66 6.93 -12.85 -1.71
CA SER A 66 7.22 -12.38 -3.06
C SER A 66 6.58 -11.01 -3.33
N SER A 67 7.15 -10.27 -4.27
CA SER A 67 6.62 -8.99 -4.77
C SER A 67 6.44 -9.05 -6.30
N PRO A 68 5.44 -9.80 -6.80
CA PRO A 68 5.21 -9.91 -8.23
C PRO A 68 4.82 -8.56 -8.84
N GLN A 69 5.14 -8.40 -10.12
CA GLN A 69 4.71 -7.25 -10.91
C GLN A 69 3.22 -7.38 -11.26
N CYS A 70 2.51 -6.26 -11.23
CA CYS A 70 1.09 -6.19 -11.61
C CYS A 70 0.95 -5.81 -13.10
N ASP A 71 1.59 -6.58 -13.98
CA ASP A 71 1.74 -6.33 -15.43
C ASP A 71 0.75 -7.11 -16.32
N GLY A 72 -0.17 -7.86 -15.72
CA GLY A 72 -1.14 -8.68 -16.41
C GLY A 72 -0.77 -10.16 -16.47
N ARG A 73 0.35 -10.58 -15.89
CA ARG A 73 0.72 -12.00 -15.80
C ARG A 73 -0.32 -12.85 -15.07
N GLY A 74 -0.47 -14.10 -15.51
CA GLY A 74 -1.38 -15.08 -14.95
C GLY A 74 -0.78 -15.87 -13.79
N VAL A 75 -1.56 -16.02 -12.73
CA VAL A 75 -1.23 -16.84 -11.57
C VAL A 75 -2.36 -17.81 -11.24
N LEU A 76 -1.98 -18.98 -10.72
CA LEU A 76 -2.91 -19.93 -10.11
C LEU A 76 -2.82 -19.77 -8.60
N ILE A 77 -3.90 -19.28 -7.97
CA ILE A 77 -4.00 -19.24 -6.51
C ILE A 77 -4.37 -20.65 -6.03
N LEU A 78 -3.45 -21.28 -5.29
CA LEU A 78 -3.63 -22.60 -4.69
C LEU A 78 -4.42 -22.52 -3.38
N ALA A 79 -4.11 -21.51 -2.56
CA ALA A 79 -4.72 -21.30 -1.26
C ALA A 79 -4.81 -19.81 -0.92
N SER A 80 -5.75 -19.47 -0.04
CA SER A 80 -5.96 -18.12 0.50
C SER A 80 -5.94 -18.20 2.02
N VAL A 81 -4.84 -17.76 2.63
CA VAL A 81 -4.65 -17.84 4.09
C VAL A 81 -5.14 -16.55 4.72
N GLN A 82 -6.09 -16.63 5.66
CA GLN A 82 -6.65 -15.47 6.35
C GLN A 82 -5.99 -15.25 7.71
N LEU A 83 -5.86 -13.99 8.11
CA LEU A 83 -5.01 -13.57 9.22
C LEU A 83 -5.48 -13.99 10.63
N TRP A 84 -6.78 -14.22 10.84
CA TRP A 84 -7.34 -14.63 12.12
C TRP A 84 -6.99 -16.08 12.53
N ALA A 85 -6.17 -16.78 11.74
CA ALA A 85 -5.57 -18.02 12.17
C ALA A 85 -4.41 -17.69 13.13
N ASP A 86 -4.44 -18.20 14.36
CA ASP A 86 -3.32 -18.12 15.33
C ASP A 86 -2.01 -18.80 14.83
N GLU A 87 -1.95 -19.17 13.55
CA GLU A 87 -0.99 -20.02 12.87
C GLU A 87 -0.69 -19.57 11.43
N VAL A 88 -0.90 -18.30 11.05
CA VAL A 88 -0.64 -17.84 9.65
C VAL A 88 0.75 -18.25 9.15
N PRO A 89 1.87 -18.04 9.90
CA PRO A 89 3.19 -18.47 9.45
C PRO A 89 3.30 -19.97 9.15
N ASP A 90 2.70 -20.81 10.01
CA ASP A 90 2.72 -22.27 9.86
C ASP A 90 1.79 -22.76 8.77
N ARG A 91 0.66 -22.07 8.57
CA ARG A 91 -0.24 -22.35 7.47
C ARG A 91 0.41 -22.00 6.14
N LEU A 92 1.07 -20.85 6.04
CA LEU A 92 1.83 -20.46 4.85
C LEU A 92 2.91 -21.51 4.54
N ALA A 93 3.74 -21.88 5.51
CA ALA A 93 4.78 -22.90 5.31
C ALA A 93 4.21 -24.24 4.82
N ARG A 94 3.04 -24.66 5.32
CA ARG A 94 2.36 -25.89 4.90
C ARG A 94 1.86 -25.84 3.46
N GLU A 95 1.25 -24.72 3.06
CA GLU A 95 0.77 -24.54 1.69
C GLU A 95 1.94 -24.42 0.70
N LEU A 96 3.03 -23.74 1.09
CA LEU A 96 4.27 -23.65 0.30
C LEU A 96 4.96 -25.01 0.14
N ALA A 97 4.88 -25.87 1.15
CA ALA A 97 5.43 -27.23 1.06
C ALA A 97 4.65 -28.15 0.10
N ALA A 98 3.41 -27.78 -0.28
CA ALA A 98 2.58 -28.58 -1.17
C ALA A 98 3.06 -28.53 -2.63
N ASP A 99 3.67 -27.42 -3.07
CA ASP A 99 4.25 -27.28 -4.40
C ASP A 99 5.54 -26.43 -4.34
N PRO A 100 6.69 -26.93 -4.83
CA PRO A 100 7.95 -26.19 -4.80
C PRO A 100 7.98 -24.91 -5.65
N ARG A 101 6.99 -24.71 -6.53
CA ARG A 101 6.79 -23.48 -7.30
C ARG A 101 5.85 -22.49 -6.61
N ALA A 102 5.25 -22.87 -5.48
CA ALA A 102 4.35 -22.00 -4.75
C ALA A 102 5.14 -20.86 -4.12
N GLU A 103 4.59 -19.66 -4.27
CA GLU A 103 5.03 -18.45 -3.62
C GLU A 103 3.84 -17.85 -2.89
N PHE A 104 4.09 -16.94 -1.95
CA PHE A 104 3.03 -16.13 -1.36
C PHE A 104 3.40 -14.66 -1.45
N THR A 105 2.40 -13.77 -1.43
CA THR A 105 2.64 -12.32 -1.41
C THR A 105 1.77 -11.66 -0.35
N TYR A 106 2.00 -10.36 -0.15
CA TYR A 106 1.20 -9.57 0.77
C TYR A 106 -0.24 -9.41 0.27
N PRO A 107 -1.20 -9.28 1.20
CA PRO A 107 -2.56 -8.92 0.86
C PRO A 107 -2.57 -7.63 0.03
N GLY A 108 -3.27 -7.63 -1.10
CA GLY A 108 -3.41 -6.45 -1.93
C GLY A 108 -2.17 -6.01 -2.70
N GLN A 109 -1.13 -6.86 -2.82
CA GLN A 109 0.07 -6.56 -3.61
C GLN A 109 -0.26 -6.06 -5.02
N CYS A 110 -1.26 -6.68 -5.66
CA CYS A 110 -1.92 -6.17 -6.85
C CYS A 110 -3.41 -5.99 -6.53
N ARG A 111 -4.06 -4.96 -7.06
CA ARG A 111 -5.50 -4.71 -6.80
C ARG A 111 -6.42 -5.85 -7.25
N SER A 112 -5.99 -6.65 -8.23
CA SER A 112 -6.73 -7.85 -8.67
C SER A 112 -6.57 -9.05 -7.71
N LEU A 113 -5.51 -9.05 -6.89
CA LEU A 113 -5.35 -9.96 -5.75
C LEU A 113 -6.00 -9.27 -4.55
N ARG A 114 -7.29 -9.58 -4.34
CA ARG A 114 -8.09 -9.08 -3.22
C ARG A 114 -7.25 -8.94 -1.95
N ASP A 115 -7.29 -7.77 -1.34
CA ASP A 115 -6.59 -7.50 -0.09
C ASP A 115 -7.34 -8.10 1.10
N ARG A 116 -8.67 -8.24 0.99
CA ARG A 116 -9.52 -8.67 2.09
C ARG A 116 -10.67 -9.60 1.68
N ASP A 117 -11.06 -10.49 2.58
CA ASP A 117 -12.31 -11.27 2.53
C ASP A 117 -13.03 -11.14 3.87
N ASN A 118 -14.28 -10.72 3.84
CA ASN A 118 -15.09 -10.41 5.03
C ASN A 118 -14.43 -9.45 6.04
N GLY A 119 -13.50 -8.62 5.59
CA GLY A 119 -12.78 -7.68 6.46
C GLY A 119 -11.49 -8.24 7.07
N ASP A 120 -11.05 -9.42 6.66
CA ASP A 120 -9.77 -10.01 7.08
C ASP A 120 -8.76 -9.99 5.94
N PRO A 121 -7.48 -9.66 6.22
CA PRO A 121 -6.46 -9.70 5.18
C PRO A 121 -6.18 -11.14 4.74
N ILE A 122 -5.97 -11.31 3.43
CA ILE A 122 -5.73 -12.61 2.81
C ILE A 122 -4.34 -12.65 2.19
N TYR A 123 -3.57 -13.68 2.52
CA TYR A 123 -2.31 -14.00 1.86
C TYR A 123 -2.59 -15.02 0.76
N PRO A 124 -2.51 -14.63 -0.52
CA PRO A 124 -2.60 -15.59 -1.61
C PRO A 124 -1.32 -16.41 -1.68
N VAL A 125 -1.47 -17.73 -1.71
CA VAL A 125 -0.42 -18.68 -2.09
C VAL A 125 -0.68 -19.08 -3.53
N TYR A 126 0.30 -18.88 -4.40
CA TYR A 126 0.09 -18.96 -5.84
C TYR A 126 1.29 -19.53 -6.59
N ILE A 127 1.04 -20.01 -7.81
CA ILE A 127 2.06 -20.36 -8.79
C ILE A 127 2.00 -19.34 -9.93
N ASP A 128 3.15 -18.82 -10.32
CA ASP A 128 3.29 -17.88 -11.42
C ASP A 128 3.49 -18.61 -12.76
N PHE A 129 2.66 -18.27 -13.75
CA PHE A 129 2.75 -18.78 -15.12
C PHE A 129 3.16 -17.71 -16.14
N GLY A 130 3.43 -16.48 -15.69
CA GLY A 130 3.81 -15.38 -16.57
C GLY A 130 2.69 -15.09 -17.57
N ASN A 131 3.03 -15.07 -18.86
CA ASN A 131 2.07 -14.84 -19.94
C ASN A 131 1.58 -16.16 -20.58
N ASP A 132 1.97 -17.31 -20.03
CA ASP A 132 1.53 -18.63 -20.53
C ASP A 132 0.16 -18.98 -19.96
N ILE A 133 -0.88 -18.39 -20.54
CA ILE A 133 -2.26 -18.57 -20.10
C ILE A 133 -2.73 -20.00 -20.38
N ASP A 134 -2.28 -20.64 -21.46
CA ASP A 134 -2.67 -22.02 -21.75
C ASP A 134 -2.16 -22.97 -20.67
N ALA A 135 -0.89 -22.86 -20.27
CA ALA A 135 -0.34 -23.64 -19.17
C ALA A 135 -1.01 -23.35 -17.82
N LEU A 136 -1.41 -22.10 -17.58
CA LEU A 136 -2.18 -21.72 -16.40
C LEU A 136 -3.54 -22.45 -16.36
N CYS A 137 -4.26 -22.45 -17.48
CA CYS A 137 -5.57 -23.08 -17.60
C CYS A 137 -5.47 -24.61 -17.44
N ASP A 138 -4.47 -25.24 -18.04
CA ASP A 138 -4.21 -26.67 -17.90
C ASP A 138 -3.87 -27.05 -16.45
N ALA A 139 -3.08 -26.22 -15.77
CA ALA A 139 -2.77 -26.40 -14.36
C ALA A 139 -4.00 -26.22 -13.46
N ALA A 140 -4.83 -25.21 -13.75
CA ALA A 140 -6.07 -24.96 -13.01
C ALA A 140 -7.08 -26.11 -13.16
N ALA A 141 -7.21 -26.68 -14.36
CA ALA A 141 -8.04 -27.85 -14.60
C ALA A 141 -7.61 -29.07 -13.76
N SER A 142 -6.33 -29.15 -13.41
CA SER A 142 -5.76 -30.21 -12.56
C SER A 142 -5.83 -29.90 -11.05
N HIS A 143 -6.21 -28.68 -10.66
CA HIS A 143 -6.28 -28.23 -9.27
C HIS A 143 -7.71 -27.85 -8.87
N PRO A 144 -8.55 -28.83 -8.48
CA PRO A 144 -9.91 -28.56 -8.03
C PRO A 144 -9.89 -27.65 -6.79
N GLY A 145 -10.43 -26.44 -6.93
CA GLY A 145 -10.45 -25.40 -5.88
C GLY A 145 -9.43 -24.28 -6.08
N GLY A 146 -8.48 -24.43 -7.02
CA GLY A 146 -7.59 -23.35 -7.42
C GLY A 146 -8.33 -22.26 -8.20
N THR A 147 -7.93 -21.01 -8.02
CA THR A 147 -8.51 -19.87 -8.74
C THR A 147 -7.45 -19.19 -9.58
N THR A 148 -7.69 -19.06 -10.88
CA THR A 148 -6.80 -18.32 -11.77
C THR A 148 -7.06 -16.83 -11.71
N ARG A 149 -6.01 -16.01 -11.69
CA ARG A 149 -6.11 -14.54 -11.71
C ARG A 149 -5.05 -13.92 -12.61
N LEU A 150 -5.36 -12.77 -13.19
CA LEU A 150 -4.38 -11.90 -13.81
C LEU A 150 -3.92 -10.84 -12.81
N LEU A 151 -2.61 -10.65 -12.66
CA LEU A 151 -2.04 -9.66 -11.74
C LEU A 151 -2.10 -8.27 -12.35
N ARG A 152 -3.03 -7.43 -11.89
CA ARG A 152 -3.26 -6.09 -12.43
C ARG A 152 -3.51 -5.07 -11.33
N ASN A 153 -3.27 -3.80 -11.67
CA ASN A 153 -3.53 -2.65 -10.80
C ASN A 153 -4.97 -2.13 -10.90
N VAL A 154 -5.93 -3.03 -11.10
CA VAL A 154 -7.37 -2.75 -11.13
C VAL A 154 -8.11 -3.76 -10.26
N TYR A 155 -9.18 -3.33 -9.62
CA TYR A 155 -10.05 -4.24 -8.85
C TYR A 155 -10.92 -5.00 -9.85
N ASP A 156 -10.43 -6.14 -10.30
CA ASP A 156 -11.21 -7.05 -11.12
C ASP A 156 -10.99 -8.51 -10.77
N ASP A 157 -12.02 -9.30 -11.04
CA ASP A 157 -12.07 -10.73 -10.79
C ASP A 157 -11.98 -11.53 -12.09
N VAL A 158 -11.16 -11.07 -13.04
CA VAL A 158 -11.01 -11.76 -14.33
C VAL A 158 -10.25 -13.07 -14.11
N MET A 159 -10.97 -14.16 -14.37
CA MET A 159 -10.42 -15.50 -14.50
C MET A 159 -10.20 -15.76 -15.99
N PRO A 160 -8.96 -16.05 -16.43
CA PRO A 160 -8.66 -16.33 -17.84
C PRO A 160 -9.24 -17.65 -18.37
N CYS A 161 -9.71 -18.55 -17.49
CA CYS A 161 -10.38 -19.82 -17.81
C CYS A 161 -11.63 -20.06 -16.97
#